data_AF-A0A8D8P0F5-F1
#
_entry.id   AF-A0A8D8P0F5-F1
#
_cell.length_a   1.000
_cell.length_b   1.000
_cell.length_c   1.000
_cell.angle_alpha   90.00
_cell.angle_beta   90.00
_cell.angle_gamma   90.00
#
_symmetry.space_group_name_H-M   'P 1'
#
loop_
_entity.id
_entity.type
_entity.pdbx_description
1 polymer ?
#
loop_
_entity_poly.entity_id
_entity_poly.type
_entity_poly.pdbx_seq_one_letter_code
_entity_poly.pdbx_strand_id
1 'polypeptide(L)'
;MLRSHKLAKAANIPPAGKTMDAVVQKPMFAKMVQIVMRAPNMRRADAFAYRKYMADHAPFVDVPEVGKCNRKSAEVRQVGNRFYLEKNFDEALKKYNESICYAEAGSEHLGTGYANRSAIYYEMREYEFALANIELAKKHNYPEKLMPKLLAREENCKKKLTNGESKGTVPNPTMGINVEVNPKIPFLAKGIKMESLPEFGRSMVAEKDFRAGDVILSEKPLAAAIDSSLRYADCSYCTIVHFNSLIPCPGCVSFMYCDEECRQADWKTHRFECGVAEKLMFVSYGNLFLGPRMFFHGLSLFNDDLKAMMEFCESNPRTGGKPLELDYTNLDPLEQFKVFHQTKSPTNSSVDNVFNYFSAGYYSVFIEHPPVKALVNTKREQDFMLQCFLDYMRTASFLAFDKWECFATPLGLISSLFNHSCDPNAYAVIHPTEIKIAVLRPIRRGEQICISYGPVWWEQAELKMADTMLLGFECRCVVCDPVKRKPWRAAGQKLPPDALPEWGVIELLLMNPGGCVDAATMLNAIRKYVESYAYVHPRDEFNLALKAHQQNLLRCFMAELAAEQRATVVKGLL
;
A
#
# COMPACT_ATOMS: atom_id res chain seq x y z
N MET A 1 -12.96 -5.93 -25.51
CA MET A 1 -12.35 -4.66 -25.06
C MET A 1 -13.35 -3.53 -24.65
N LEU A 2 -14.67 -3.74 -24.54
CA LEU A 2 -15.62 -2.64 -24.21
C LEU A 2 -16.59 -2.92 -23.03
N ARG A 3 -16.37 -3.96 -22.22
CA ARG A 3 -17.27 -4.33 -21.11
C ARG A 3 -16.69 -4.19 -19.69
N SER A 4 -15.37 -4.00 -19.53
CA SER A 4 -14.73 -3.77 -18.23
C SER A 4 -14.79 -2.33 -17.72
N HIS A 5 -15.12 -1.36 -18.59
CA HIS A 5 -15.12 0.07 -18.23
C HIS A 5 -16.30 0.53 -17.35
N LYS A 6 -17.40 -0.22 -17.27
CA LYS A 6 -18.60 0.22 -16.53
C LYS A 6 -18.59 -0.17 -15.05
N LEU A 7 -17.88 -1.23 -14.65
CA LEU A 7 -17.78 -1.65 -13.24
C LEU A 7 -16.71 -0.88 -12.46
N ALA A 8 -15.64 -0.42 -13.10
CA ALA A 8 -14.62 0.44 -12.46
C ALA A 8 -15.19 1.80 -12.00
N LYS A 9 -16.20 2.32 -12.71
CA LYS A 9 -16.88 3.58 -12.36
C LYS A 9 -17.73 3.49 -11.08
N ALA A 10 -18.13 2.30 -10.66
CA ALA A 10 -18.92 2.10 -9.44
C ALA A 10 -18.04 1.97 -8.17
N ALA A 11 -16.73 1.81 -8.33
CA ALA A 11 -15.79 1.58 -7.23
C ALA A 11 -14.74 2.71 -7.05
N ASN A 12 -14.82 3.81 -7.82
CA ASN A 12 -13.80 4.88 -7.80
C ASN A 12 -12.35 4.37 -8.01
N ILE A 13 -12.18 3.21 -8.66
CA ILE A 13 -10.86 2.65 -8.99
C ILE A 13 -10.39 3.32 -10.30
N PRO A 14 -9.22 3.99 -10.32
CA PRO A 14 -8.70 4.63 -11.53
C PRO A 14 -8.47 3.60 -12.65
N PRO A 15 -8.74 3.91 -13.92
CA PRO A 15 -8.56 2.96 -15.02
C PRO A 15 -7.09 2.62 -15.27
N ALA A 16 -6.80 1.31 -15.39
CA ALA A 16 -5.49 0.66 -15.53
C ALA A 16 -4.71 0.93 -16.85
N GLY A 17 -4.97 2.04 -17.55
CA GLY A 17 -4.48 2.27 -18.93
C GLY A 17 -3.37 3.30 -19.12
N LYS A 18 -2.83 3.91 -18.06
CA LYS A 18 -1.86 5.04 -18.17
C LYS A 18 -0.51 4.82 -17.49
N THR A 19 -0.20 3.61 -17.01
CA THR A 19 0.84 3.41 -15.99
C THR A 19 2.24 3.09 -16.52
N MET A 20 2.41 2.43 -17.67
CA MET A 20 3.76 2.10 -18.16
C MET A 20 4.53 3.32 -18.68
N ASP A 21 3.87 4.26 -19.36
CA ASP A 21 4.50 5.50 -19.84
C ASP A 21 4.90 6.44 -18.68
N ALA A 22 4.17 6.40 -17.55
CA ALA A 22 4.49 7.19 -16.36
C ALA A 22 5.69 6.64 -15.58
N VAL A 23 5.91 5.32 -15.60
CA VAL A 23 7.03 4.66 -14.90
C VAL A 23 8.36 4.86 -15.63
N VAL A 24 8.36 4.86 -16.98
CA VAL A 24 9.56 5.10 -17.80
C VAL A 24 10.01 6.56 -17.79
N GLN A 25 9.13 7.50 -17.42
CA GLN A 25 9.43 8.94 -17.37
C GLN A 25 10.11 9.41 -16.08
N LYS A 26 10.42 8.53 -15.11
CA LYS A 26 11.15 8.95 -13.90
C LYS A 26 12.62 9.30 -14.24
N PRO A 27 13.09 10.53 -13.95
CA PRO A 27 14.41 11.01 -14.37
C PRO A 27 15.57 10.11 -13.98
N MET A 28 15.55 9.54 -12.77
CA MET A 28 16.63 8.70 -12.26
C MET A 28 16.70 7.34 -12.93
N PHE A 29 15.56 6.73 -13.29
CA PHE A 29 15.58 5.48 -14.05
C PHE A 29 16.13 5.71 -15.47
N ALA A 30 15.71 6.80 -16.13
CA ALA A 30 16.26 7.18 -17.43
C ALA A 30 17.78 7.44 -17.37
N LYS A 31 18.26 8.11 -16.32
CA LYS A 31 19.69 8.35 -16.08
C LYS A 31 20.46 7.04 -15.87
N MET A 32 19.91 6.08 -15.12
CA MET A 32 20.49 4.74 -14.97
C MET A 32 20.69 4.05 -16.32
N VAL A 33 19.64 4.03 -17.17
CA VAL A 33 19.70 3.41 -18.50
C VAL A 33 20.81 4.05 -19.34
N GLN A 34 20.92 5.38 -19.34
CA GLN A 34 21.98 6.09 -20.06
C GLN A 34 23.39 5.72 -19.57
N ILE A 35 23.59 5.59 -18.25
CA ILE A 35 24.87 5.20 -17.66
C ILE A 35 25.26 3.80 -18.10
N VAL A 36 24.35 2.82 -17.96
CA VAL A 36 24.60 1.43 -18.33
C VAL A 36 24.90 1.28 -19.83
N MET A 37 24.27 2.11 -20.68
CA MET A 37 24.54 2.14 -22.12
C MET A 37 25.90 2.75 -22.48
N ARG A 38 26.34 3.79 -21.77
CA ARG A 38 27.61 4.49 -22.05
C ARG A 38 28.83 3.85 -21.37
N ALA A 39 28.62 3.17 -20.26
CA ALA A 39 29.65 2.52 -19.46
C ALA A 39 29.25 1.05 -19.20
N PRO A 40 29.54 0.12 -20.13
CA PRO A 40 29.09 -1.27 -20.02
C PRO A 40 29.57 -2.00 -18.76
N ASN A 41 30.70 -1.57 -18.19
CA ASN A 41 31.21 -2.05 -16.91
C ASN A 41 30.24 -1.78 -15.74
N MET A 42 29.41 -0.73 -15.84
CA MET A 42 28.40 -0.42 -14.82
C MET A 42 27.22 -1.38 -14.85
N ARG A 43 26.98 -2.12 -15.94
CA ARG A 43 25.86 -3.07 -16.04
C ARG A 43 25.86 -4.16 -14.97
N ARG A 44 27.04 -4.48 -14.43
CA ARG A 44 27.26 -5.48 -13.37
C ARG A 44 27.99 -4.88 -12.17
N ALA A 45 27.99 -3.54 -12.04
CA ALA A 45 28.60 -2.87 -10.92
C ALA A 45 27.77 -3.08 -9.64
N ASP A 46 28.47 -3.22 -8.52
CA ASP A 46 27.85 -3.21 -7.20
C ASP A 46 27.50 -1.78 -6.75
N ALA A 47 26.79 -1.66 -5.64
CA ALA A 47 26.42 -0.37 -5.08
C ALA A 47 27.62 0.53 -4.75
N PHE A 48 28.78 -0.03 -4.40
CA PHE A 48 29.98 0.73 -4.04
C PHE A 48 30.64 1.36 -5.27
N ALA A 49 30.67 0.64 -6.39
CA ALA A 49 31.10 1.15 -7.68
C ALA A 49 30.15 2.25 -8.18
N TYR A 50 28.83 2.08 -8.02
CA TYR A 50 27.88 3.16 -8.31
C TYR A 50 28.06 4.38 -7.41
N ARG A 51 28.30 4.20 -6.10
CA ARG A 51 28.61 5.30 -5.18
C ARG A 51 29.83 6.07 -5.67
N LYS A 52 30.91 5.37 -6.03
CA LYS A 52 32.12 6.01 -6.57
C LYS A 52 31.82 6.76 -7.87
N TYR A 53 31.11 6.12 -8.81
CA TYR A 53 30.72 6.75 -10.07
C TYR A 53 29.94 8.04 -9.84
N MET A 54 28.96 8.05 -8.93
CA MET A 54 28.17 9.24 -8.61
C MET A 54 29.00 10.34 -7.94
N ALA A 55 29.97 9.98 -7.10
CA ALA A 55 30.89 10.95 -6.49
C ALA A 55 31.83 11.59 -7.54
N ASP A 56 32.36 10.78 -8.47
CA ASP A 56 33.24 11.25 -9.56
C ASP A 56 32.48 12.15 -10.56
N HIS A 57 31.14 12.13 -10.55
CA HIS A 57 30.26 12.93 -11.40
C HIS A 57 29.32 13.84 -10.60
N ALA A 58 29.79 14.34 -9.45
CA ALA A 58 29.02 15.23 -8.58
C ALA A 58 28.86 16.65 -9.18
N PRO A 59 27.73 17.35 -8.92
CA PRO A 59 26.55 16.87 -8.21
C PRO A 59 25.74 15.89 -9.06
N PHE A 60 25.51 14.67 -8.55
CA PHE A 60 24.77 13.66 -9.29
C PHE A 60 23.26 13.92 -9.25
N VAL A 61 22.76 14.42 -8.12
CA VAL A 61 21.38 14.85 -7.93
C VAL A 61 21.37 16.38 -7.83
N ASP A 62 21.13 17.03 -8.95
CA ASP A 62 21.10 18.49 -9.08
C ASP A 62 19.66 19.01 -9.10
N VAL A 63 18.98 18.79 -7.97
CA VAL A 63 17.62 19.30 -7.73
C VAL A 63 17.67 20.24 -6.53
N PRO A 64 17.26 21.50 -6.67
CA PRO A 64 17.21 22.43 -5.55
C PRO A 64 16.10 22.03 -4.59
N GLU A 65 16.37 22.16 -3.29
CA GLU A 65 15.33 22.03 -2.28
C GLU A 65 14.39 23.21 -2.34
N VAL A 66 13.11 22.95 -2.10
CA VAL A 66 12.06 23.96 -2.15
C VAL A 66 11.49 24.18 -0.76
N GLY A 67 11.61 25.40 -0.27
CA GLY A 67 11.03 25.82 1.01
C GLY A 67 9.55 26.19 0.89
N LYS A 68 8.93 26.44 2.05
CA LYS A 68 7.61 27.06 2.14
C LYS A 68 7.61 28.41 1.41
N CYS A 69 6.51 28.73 0.74
CA CYS A 69 6.34 29.95 -0.04
C CYS A 69 4.86 30.32 -0.17
N ASN A 70 4.44 31.40 0.51
CA ASN A 70 3.05 31.88 0.44
C ASN A 70 2.62 32.31 -0.99
N ARG A 71 3.54 32.86 -1.79
CA ARG A 71 3.28 33.19 -3.20
C ARG A 71 2.92 31.93 -4.00
N LYS A 72 3.73 30.88 -3.90
CA LYS A 72 3.47 29.60 -4.56
C LYS A 72 2.18 28.95 -4.05
N SER A 73 1.95 29.00 -2.74
CA SER A 73 0.70 28.55 -2.12
C SER A 73 -0.51 29.24 -2.76
N ALA A 74 -0.47 30.57 -2.96
CA ALA A 74 -1.55 31.32 -3.59
C ALA A 74 -1.75 30.95 -5.08
N GLU A 75 -0.67 30.82 -5.85
CA GLU A 75 -0.72 30.41 -7.26
C GLU A 75 -1.40 29.05 -7.42
N VAL A 76 -0.98 28.05 -6.62
CA VAL A 76 -1.57 26.71 -6.65
C VAL A 76 -3.03 26.73 -6.19
N ARG A 77 -3.36 27.55 -5.18
CA ARG A 77 -4.75 27.73 -4.72
C ARG A 77 -5.66 28.26 -5.82
N GLN A 78 -5.17 29.19 -6.65
CA GLN A 78 -5.93 29.68 -7.79
C GLN A 78 -6.23 28.57 -8.81
N VAL A 79 -5.29 27.63 -9.02
CA VAL A 79 -5.55 26.43 -9.83
C VAL A 79 -6.66 25.58 -9.20
N GLY A 80 -6.61 25.36 -7.88
CA GLY A 80 -7.67 24.67 -7.14
C GLY A 80 -9.04 25.36 -7.26
N ASN A 81 -9.07 26.70 -7.22
CA ASN A 81 -10.29 27.48 -7.41
C ASN A 81 -10.90 27.28 -8.81
N ARG A 82 -10.07 27.14 -9.86
CA ARG A 82 -10.59 26.83 -11.22
C ARG A 82 -11.26 25.46 -11.24
N PHE A 83 -10.62 24.42 -10.71
CA PHE A 83 -11.22 23.09 -10.61
C PHE A 83 -12.49 23.08 -9.75
N TYR A 84 -12.55 23.87 -8.68
CA TYR A 84 -13.76 24.03 -7.88
C TYR A 84 -14.92 24.62 -8.68
N LEU A 85 -14.67 25.65 -9.50
CA LEU A 85 -15.67 26.26 -10.37
C LEU A 85 -16.15 25.29 -11.45
N GLU A 86 -15.25 24.45 -11.96
CA GLU A 86 -15.55 23.35 -12.90
C GLU A 86 -16.28 22.16 -12.23
N LYS A 87 -16.51 22.21 -10.91
CA LYS A 87 -17.06 21.11 -10.10
C LYS A 87 -16.23 19.82 -10.17
N ASN A 88 -14.95 19.94 -10.51
CA ASN A 88 -13.96 18.85 -10.42
C ASN A 88 -13.36 18.83 -9.01
N PHE A 89 -14.12 18.31 -8.05
CA PHE A 89 -13.78 18.36 -6.63
C PHE A 89 -12.53 17.57 -6.26
N ASP A 90 -12.28 16.42 -6.90
CA ASP A 90 -11.12 15.58 -6.59
C ASP A 90 -9.81 16.30 -6.93
N GLU A 91 -9.72 16.92 -8.11
CA GLU A 91 -8.54 17.69 -8.51
C GLU A 91 -8.41 19.01 -7.74
N ALA A 92 -9.54 19.65 -7.38
CA ALA A 92 -9.52 20.85 -6.55
C ALA A 92 -8.95 20.55 -5.14
N LEU A 93 -9.35 19.45 -4.50
CA LEU A 93 -8.82 19.04 -3.20
C LEU A 93 -7.32 18.75 -3.25
N LYS A 94 -6.83 18.02 -4.25
CA LYS A 94 -5.39 17.78 -4.45
C LYS A 94 -4.61 19.07 -4.58
N LYS A 95 -5.13 20.05 -5.35
CA LYS A 95 -4.49 21.37 -5.49
C LYS A 95 -4.56 22.20 -4.22
N TYR A 96 -5.62 22.10 -3.43
CA TYR A 96 -5.66 22.74 -2.11
C TYR A 96 -4.66 22.11 -1.13
N ASN A 97 -4.45 20.79 -1.17
CA ASN A 97 -3.38 20.15 -0.39
C ASN A 97 -1.99 20.61 -0.79
N GLU A 98 -1.71 20.64 -2.09
CA GLU A 98 -0.46 21.18 -2.62
C GLU A 98 -0.27 22.65 -2.16
N SER A 99 -1.31 23.48 -2.27
CA SER A 99 -1.29 24.87 -1.79
C SER A 99 -0.99 25.00 -0.29
N ILE A 100 -1.67 24.20 0.53
CA ILE A 100 -1.46 24.13 1.99
C ILE A 100 -0.03 23.65 2.30
N CYS A 101 0.49 22.69 1.54
CA CYS A 101 1.85 22.20 1.69
C CYS A 101 2.91 23.25 1.38
N TYR A 102 2.63 24.20 0.47
CA TYR A 102 3.51 25.35 0.24
C TYR A 102 3.33 26.48 1.25
N ALA A 103 2.25 26.54 2.02
CA ALA A 103 2.01 27.66 2.92
C ALA A 103 3.03 27.71 4.07
N GLU A 104 3.50 28.92 4.38
CA GLU A 104 4.35 29.15 5.56
C GLU A 104 3.56 28.92 6.85
N ALA A 105 4.24 28.40 7.88
CA ALA A 105 3.61 28.16 9.17
C ALA A 105 3.05 29.46 9.75
N GLY A 106 1.77 29.43 10.15
CA GLY A 106 1.08 30.59 10.70
C GLY A 106 0.67 31.66 9.67
N SER A 107 0.81 31.43 8.35
CA SER A 107 0.29 32.38 7.37
C SER A 107 -1.22 32.24 7.17
N GLU A 108 -1.89 33.33 6.76
CA GLU A 108 -3.32 33.28 6.39
C GLU A 108 -3.60 32.36 5.19
N HIS A 109 -2.57 32.02 4.40
CA HIS A 109 -2.69 31.13 3.27
C HIS A 109 -3.03 29.71 3.70
N LEU A 110 -2.52 29.29 4.86
CA LEU A 110 -2.79 27.99 5.45
C LEU A 110 -4.26 27.88 5.86
N GLY A 111 -4.76 28.84 6.65
CA GLY A 111 -6.17 28.90 7.05
C GLY A 111 -7.12 29.05 5.85
N THR A 112 -6.75 29.85 4.86
CA THR A 112 -7.55 30.02 3.63
C THR A 112 -7.64 28.72 2.84
N GLY A 113 -6.54 27.97 2.71
CA GLY A 113 -6.55 26.66 2.06
C GLY A 113 -7.51 25.68 2.74
N TYR A 114 -7.46 25.59 4.07
CA TYR A 114 -8.39 24.75 4.84
C TYR A 114 -9.85 25.18 4.66
N ALA A 115 -10.13 26.49 4.67
CA ALA A 115 -11.45 27.02 4.40
C ALA A 115 -11.94 26.75 2.96
N ASN A 116 -11.04 26.63 1.98
CA ASN A 116 -11.41 26.23 0.63
C ASN A 116 -11.76 24.74 0.56
N ARG A 117 -11.01 23.86 1.24
CA ARG A 117 -11.35 22.43 1.34
C ARG A 117 -12.70 22.21 2.01
N SER A 118 -13.01 22.90 3.11
CA SER A 118 -14.32 22.75 3.76
C SER A 118 -15.51 23.15 2.87
N ALA A 119 -15.29 24.04 1.89
CA ALA A 119 -16.32 24.38 0.90
C ALA A 119 -16.65 23.18 0.00
N ILE A 120 -15.61 22.45 -0.43
CA ILE A 120 -15.77 21.24 -1.24
C ILE A 120 -16.48 20.15 -0.45
N TYR A 121 -16.01 19.87 0.77
CA TYR A 121 -16.61 18.82 1.58
C TYR A 121 -18.10 19.09 1.87
N TYR A 122 -18.47 20.35 2.10
CA TYR A 122 -19.87 20.75 2.22
C TYR A 122 -20.70 20.42 0.96
N GLU A 123 -20.18 20.73 -0.23
CA GLU A 123 -20.83 20.43 -1.51
C GLU A 123 -20.94 18.92 -1.78
N MET A 124 -19.96 18.15 -1.31
CA MET A 124 -19.94 16.68 -1.40
C MET A 124 -20.82 16.00 -0.32
N ARG A 125 -21.47 16.78 0.57
CA ARG A 125 -22.23 16.31 1.74
C ARG A 125 -21.37 15.52 2.75
N GLU A 126 -20.07 15.77 2.76
CA GLU A 126 -19.09 15.20 3.68
C GLU A 126 -18.94 16.16 4.87
N TYR A 127 -20.01 16.35 5.65
CA TYR A 127 -20.10 17.48 6.59
C TYR A 127 -19.12 17.40 7.76
N GLU A 128 -18.72 16.19 8.17
CA GLU A 128 -17.72 15.97 9.21
C GLU A 128 -16.33 16.43 8.74
N PHE A 129 -15.94 16.11 7.51
CA PHE A 129 -14.71 16.64 6.90
C PHE A 129 -14.75 18.16 6.73
N ALA A 130 -15.93 18.71 6.41
CA ALA A 130 -16.11 20.15 6.33
C ALA A 130 -15.84 20.82 7.70
N LEU A 131 -16.38 20.26 8.78
CA LEU A 131 -16.16 20.75 10.15
C LEU A 131 -14.68 20.64 10.57
N ALA A 132 -14.01 19.52 10.30
CA ALA A 132 -12.57 19.36 10.55
C ALA A 132 -11.74 20.48 9.92
N ASN A 133 -12.04 20.79 8.67
CA ASN A 133 -11.33 21.80 7.91
C ASN A 133 -11.70 23.23 8.33
N ILE A 134 -12.89 23.44 8.90
CA ILE A 134 -13.26 24.71 9.53
C ILE A 134 -12.43 24.93 10.80
N GLU A 135 -12.28 23.91 11.64
CA GLU A 135 -11.44 24.00 12.85
C GLU A 135 -9.97 24.22 12.51
N LEU A 136 -9.44 23.51 11.51
CA LEU A 136 -8.10 23.78 10.98
C LEU A 136 -7.98 25.22 10.46
N ALA A 137 -8.97 25.73 9.73
CA ALA A 137 -8.94 27.13 9.26
C ALA A 137 -8.89 28.13 10.43
N LYS A 138 -9.72 27.95 11.46
CA LYS A 138 -9.73 28.80 12.67
C LYS A 138 -8.40 28.77 13.41
N LYS A 139 -7.78 27.59 13.52
CA LYS A 139 -6.47 27.40 14.17
C LYS A 139 -5.32 28.06 13.40
N HIS A 140 -5.47 28.30 12.10
CA HIS A 140 -4.40 28.73 11.20
C HIS A 140 -4.64 30.10 10.55
N ASN A 141 -4.91 31.12 11.36
CA ASN A 141 -4.95 32.53 10.95
C ASN A 141 -5.87 32.82 9.74
N TYR A 142 -7.04 32.18 9.69
CA TYR A 142 -8.04 32.49 8.68
C TYR A 142 -8.46 33.97 8.75
N PRO A 143 -8.53 34.71 7.62
CA PRO A 143 -8.78 36.15 7.65
C PRO A 143 -10.07 36.54 8.38
N GLU A 144 -9.98 37.44 9.37
CA GLU A 144 -11.12 37.88 10.19
C GLU A 144 -12.29 38.40 9.36
N LYS A 145 -11.99 39.17 8.30
CA LYS A 145 -12.99 39.69 7.35
C LYS A 145 -13.82 38.61 6.65
N LEU A 146 -13.31 37.38 6.57
CA LEU A 146 -13.99 36.24 5.96
C LEU A 146 -14.61 35.27 6.99
N MET A 147 -14.32 35.45 8.28
CA MET A 147 -14.80 34.58 9.36
C MET A 147 -16.33 34.39 9.38
N PRO A 148 -17.17 35.42 9.14
CA PRO A 148 -18.62 35.23 9.10
C PRO A 148 -19.07 34.18 8.07
N LYS A 149 -18.39 34.08 6.94
CA LYS A 149 -18.67 33.07 5.90
C LYS A 149 -18.32 31.66 6.37
N LEU A 150 -17.23 31.51 7.12
CA LEU A 150 -16.78 30.23 7.64
C LEU A 150 -17.74 29.72 8.73
N LEU A 151 -18.15 30.60 9.65
CA LEU A 151 -19.11 30.28 10.73
C LEU A 151 -20.49 29.92 10.18
N ALA A 152 -20.97 30.63 9.15
CA ALA A 152 -22.23 30.27 8.49
C ALA A 152 -22.17 28.87 7.86
N ARG A 153 -21.03 28.47 7.28
CA ARG A 153 -20.85 27.10 6.78
C ARG A 153 -20.85 26.08 7.92
N GLU A 154 -20.18 26.39 9.03
CA GLU A 154 -20.13 25.53 10.21
C GLU A 154 -21.52 25.23 10.77
N GLU A 155 -22.34 26.27 10.95
CA GLU A 155 -23.71 26.12 11.45
C GLU A 155 -24.56 25.26 10.50
N ASN A 156 -24.41 25.48 9.18
CA ASN A 156 -25.09 24.68 8.18
C ASN A 156 -24.64 23.21 8.20
N CYS A 157 -23.34 22.93 8.36
CA CYS A 157 -22.85 21.55 8.51
C CYS A 157 -23.48 20.87 9.73
N LYS A 158 -23.50 21.54 10.89
CA LYS A 158 -24.10 21.01 12.13
C LYS A 158 -25.59 20.71 11.98
N LYS A 159 -26.35 21.60 11.34
CA LYS A 159 -27.77 21.38 11.02
C LYS A 159 -27.96 20.17 10.11
N LYS A 160 -27.18 20.07 9.03
CA LYS A 160 -27.26 18.96 8.07
C LYS A 160 -26.90 17.61 8.69
N LEU A 161 -25.92 17.58 9.59
CA LEU A 161 -25.57 16.39 10.36
C LEU A 161 -26.71 15.95 11.29
N THR A 162 -27.30 16.90 12.02
CA THR A 162 -28.44 16.64 12.93
C THR A 162 -29.64 16.06 12.17
N ASN A 163 -29.85 16.50 10.93
CA ASN A 163 -30.91 16.01 10.04
C ASN A 163 -30.58 14.65 9.37
N GLY A 164 -29.40 14.06 9.62
CA GLY A 164 -28.99 12.81 8.98
C GLY A 164 -28.68 12.94 7.49
N GLU A 165 -28.36 14.14 7.00
CA GLU A 165 -28.13 14.41 5.57
C GLU A 165 -26.69 14.12 5.11
N SER A 166 -25.80 13.68 6.01
CA SER A 166 -24.40 13.40 5.68
C SER A 166 -24.24 12.16 4.80
N LYS A 167 -23.22 12.22 3.94
CA LYS A 167 -22.80 11.08 3.12
C LYS A 167 -22.07 10.06 3.98
N GLY A 168 -22.47 8.79 3.91
CA GLY A 168 -21.73 7.68 4.52
C GLY A 168 -22.26 7.18 5.87
N THR A 169 -23.54 7.38 6.16
CA THR A 169 -24.23 6.87 7.37
C THR A 169 -24.74 5.44 7.24
N VAL A 170 -24.36 4.70 6.19
CA VAL A 170 -24.81 3.32 6.01
C VAL A 170 -23.88 2.39 6.80
N PRO A 171 -24.40 1.63 7.79
CA PRO A 171 -23.62 0.59 8.46
C PRO A 171 -23.09 -0.37 7.40
N ASN A 172 -21.77 -0.57 7.39
CA ASN A 172 -21.15 -1.51 6.47
C ASN A 172 -20.68 -2.74 7.26
N PRO A 173 -21.00 -3.96 6.82
CA PRO A 173 -20.52 -5.19 7.43
C PRO A 173 -18.99 -5.24 7.49
N THR A 174 -18.46 -5.59 8.66
CA THR A 174 -17.03 -5.77 8.91
C THR A 174 -16.53 -7.08 8.32
N MET A 175 -15.42 -7.05 7.59
CA MET A 175 -14.69 -8.23 7.10
C MET A 175 -13.56 -8.61 8.07
N GLY A 176 -13.85 -8.62 9.37
CA GLY A 176 -12.90 -9.04 10.39
C GLY A 176 -12.63 -10.54 10.35
N ILE A 177 -11.61 -10.99 11.11
CA ILE A 177 -11.37 -12.42 11.32
C ILE A 177 -12.61 -13.04 11.99
N ASN A 178 -13.13 -14.08 11.35
CA ASN A 178 -14.38 -14.76 11.74
C ASN A 178 -14.14 -16.20 12.23
N VAL A 179 -12.89 -16.54 12.52
CA VAL A 179 -12.45 -17.83 13.07
C VAL A 179 -11.65 -17.62 14.35
N GLU A 180 -11.44 -18.68 15.14
CA GLU A 180 -10.56 -18.62 16.30
C GLU A 180 -9.15 -18.16 15.88
N VAL A 181 -8.60 -17.15 16.57
CA VAL A 181 -7.30 -16.54 16.29
C VAL A 181 -6.16 -17.22 17.05
N ASN A 182 -4.94 -17.10 16.54
CA ASN A 182 -3.73 -17.52 17.24
C ASN A 182 -3.52 -16.63 18.49
N PRO A 183 -3.35 -17.21 19.70
CA PRO A 183 -3.19 -16.43 20.93
C PRO A 183 -2.00 -15.47 20.93
N LYS A 184 -0.91 -15.78 20.22
CA LYS A 184 0.27 -14.90 20.08
C LYS A 184 0.19 -13.98 18.87
N ILE A 185 -0.64 -14.31 17.89
CA ILE A 185 -0.76 -13.56 16.63
C ILE A 185 -2.26 -13.29 16.39
N PRO A 186 -2.86 -12.32 17.10
CA PRO A 186 -4.31 -12.14 17.14
C PRO A 186 -4.93 -11.71 15.80
N PHE A 187 -4.10 -11.45 14.79
CA PHE A 187 -4.50 -11.18 13.42
C PHE A 187 -4.27 -12.36 12.45
N LEU A 188 -3.95 -13.56 12.94
CA LEU A 188 -3.80 -14.79 12.17
C LEU A 188 -4.74 -15.86 12.74
N ALA A 189 -5.42 -16.62 11.88
CA ALA A 189 -6.24 -17.73 12.32
C ALA A 189 -5.43 -18.82 13.03
N LYS A 190 -6.00 -19.39 14.10
CA LYS A 190 -5.47 -20.58 14.75
C LYS A 190 -5.60 -21.80 13.83
N GLY A 191 -4.59 -22.66 13.86
CA GLY A 191 -4.52 -23.85 13.01
C GLY A 191 -3.90 -23.58 11.65
N ILE A 192 -2.99 -22.60 11.58
CA ILE A 192 -2.10 -22.36 10.45
C ILE A 192 -0.67 -22.43 10.98
N LYS A 193 0.16 -23.26 10.36
CA LYS A 193 1.59 -23.39 10.69
C LYS A 193 2.46 -23.18 9.47
N MET A 194 3.73 -22.88 9.70
CA MET A 194 4.74 -22.89 8.65
C MET A 194 5.47 -24.23 8.63
N GLU A 195 5.60 -24.82 7.45
CA GLU A 195 6.42 -26.00 7.19
C GLU A 195 7.35 -25.77 5.99
N SER A 196 8.41 -26.57 5.86
CA SER A 196 9.26 -26.56 4.67
C SER A 196 8.87 -27.71 3.75
N LEU A 197 8.11 -27.42 2.70
CA LEU A 197 7.71 -28.41 1.69
C LEU A 197 8.82 -28.57 0.64
N PRO A 198 9.17 -29.80 0.20
CA PRO A 198 10.29 -30.03 -0.71
C PRO A 198 10.24 -29.23 -2.02
N GLU A 199 9.05 -29.02 -2.59
CA GLU A 199 8.87 -28.30 -3.86
C GLU A 199 8.73 -26.78 -3.69
N PHE A 200 8.35 -26.30 -2.50
CA PHE A 200 7.90 -24.91 -2.29
C PHE A 200 8.70 -24.16 -1.22
N GLY A 201 9.59 -24.85 -0.51
CA GLY A 201 10.29 -24.30 0.64
C GLY A 201 9.30 -23.95 1.77
N ARG A 202 9.55 -22.82 2.44
CA ARG A 202 8.66 -22.31 3.52
C ARG A 202 7.25 -22.13 2.97
N SER A 203 6.27 -22.73 3.63
CA SER A 203 4.88 -22.81 3.17
C SER A 203 3.94 -22.72 4.37
N MET A 204 2.87 -21.92 4.26
CA MET A 204 1.79 -21.90 5.24
C MET A 204 0.84 -23.09 4.98
N VAL A 205 0.59 -23.91 5.99
CA VAL A 205 -0.18 -25.16 5.89
C VAL A 205 -1.30 -25.15 6.92
N ALA A 206 -2.48 -25.62 6.51
CA ALA A 206 -3.64 -25.74 7.37
C ALA A 206 -3.53 -26.93 8.32
N GLU A 207 -3.70 -26.72 9.63
CA GLU A 207 -3.75 -27.77 10.65
C GLU A 207 -5.18 -28.27 10.93
N LYS A 208 -6.16 -27.56 10.39
CA LYS A 208 -7.59 -27.87 10.45
C LYS A 208 -8.24 -27.48 9.13
N ASP A 209 -9.49 -27.87 8.95
CA ASP A 209 -10.27 -27.44 7.79
C ASP A 209 -10.70 -25.98 7.92
N PHE A 210 -10.70 -25.24 6.81
CA PHE A 210 -11.24 -23.89 6.68
C PHE A 210 -12.32 -23.85 5.59
N ARG A 211 -13.34 -23.04 5.80
CA ARG A 211 -14.49 -22.89 4.89
C ARG A 211 -14.28 -21.73 3.94
N ALA A 212 -14.94 -21.75 2.80
CA ALA A 212 -14.99 -20.58 1.92
C ALA A 212 -15.49 -19.36 2.70
N GLY A 213 -14.87 -18.20 2.48
CA GLY A 213 -15.20 -16.95 3.16
C GLY A 213 -14.64 -16.79 4.57
N ASP A 214 -13.94 -17.77 5.13
CA ASP A 214 -13.17 -17.56 6.37
C ASP A 214 -12.08 -16.51 6.12
N VAL A 215 -12.04 -15.46 6.95
CA VAL A 215 -10.96 -14.47 6.96
C VAL A 215 -9.89 -14.98 7.90
N ILE A 216 -8.75 -15.40 7.35
CA ILE A 216 -7.70 -16.13 8.07
C ILE A 216 -6.48 -15.27 8.41
N LEU A 217 -6.37 -14.06 7.86
CA LEU A 217 -5.35 -13.07 8.20
C LEU A 217 -5.93 -11.66 8.09
N SER A 218 -5.54 -10.77 9.00
CA SER A 218 -5.84 -9.32 9.00
C SER A 218 -4.62 -8.51 9.46
N GLU A 219 -3.55 -8.53 8.67
CA GLU A 219 -2.25 -7.99 9.07
C GLU A 219 -2.15 -6.48 8.79
N LYS A 220 -1.77 -5.70 9.82
CA LYS A 220 -1.27 -4.34 9.60
C LYS A 220 0.16 -4.41 9.04
N PRO A 221 0.46 -3.74 7.91
CA PRO A 221 1.79 -3.77 7.33
C PRO A 221 2.85 -3.22 8.28
N LEU A 222 4.06 -3.80 8.22
CA LEU A 222 5.24 -3.30 8.93
C LEU A 222 5.56 -1.86 8.52
N ALA A 223 5.51 -1.61 7.21
CA ALA A 223 5.66 -0.31 6.60
C ALA A 223 4.90 -0.31 5.26
N ALA A 224 4.59 0.87 4.75
CA ALA A 224 4.03 1.01 3.41
C ALA A 224 4.71 2.15 2.66
N ALA A 225 4.94 1.93 1.37
CA ALA A 225 5.41 2.93 0.45
C ALA A 225 4.23 3.66 -0.21
N ILE A 226 4.33 4.96 -0.45
CA ILE A 226 3.47 5.71 -1.37
C ILE A 226 4.32 6.20 -2.54
N ASP A 227 3.80 6.12 -3.77
CA ASP A 227 4.47 6.76 -4.89
C ASP A 227 4.52 8.28 -4.69
N SER A 228 5.63 8.90 -5.08
CA SER A 228 5.85 10.34 -4.94
C SER A 228 4.79 11.20 -5.65
N SER A 229 4.09 10.67 -6.65
CA SER A 229 2.95 11.32 -7.29
C SER A 229 1.73 11.48 -6.36
N LEU A 230 1.63 10.70 -5.28
CA LEU A 230 0.54 10.73 -4.31
C LEU A 230 0.84 11.55 -3.05
N ARG A 231 1.98 12.26 -2.99
CA ARG A 231 2.41 13.03 -1.82
C ARG A 231 1.43 14.09 -1.28
N TYR A 232 0.44 14.48 -2.08
CA TYR A 232 -0.62 15.41 -1.70
C TYR A 232 -2.00 14.77 -1.56
N ALA A 233 -2.12 13.47 -1.83
CA ALA A 233 -3.38 12.72 -1.74
C ALA A 233 -3.43 11.82 -0.51
N ASP A 234 -2.26 11.27 -0.13
CA ASP A 234 -2.15 10.22 0.87
C ASP A 234 -1.26 10.66 2.03
N CYS A 235 -1.53 10.11 3.22
CA CYS A 235 -0.66 10.35 4.36
C CYS A 235 0.72 9.71 4.15
N SER A 236 1.78 10.48 4.34
CA SER A 236 3.16 10.01 4.22
C SER A 236 3.56 8.96 5.27
N TYR A 237 2.80 8.85 6.37
CA TYR A 237 3.02 7.88 7.44
C TYR A 237 2.13 6.63 7.31
N CYS A 238 0.83 6.78 7.55
CA CYS A 238 -0.10 5.66 7.57
C CYS A 238 -0.59 5.25 6.18
N THR A 239 -0.26 6.00 5.12
CA THR A 239 -0.62 5.71 3.72
C THR A 239 -2.13 5.70 3.42
N ILE A 240 -2.95 6.16 4.37
CA ILE A 240 -4.39 6.31 4.19
C ILE A 240 -4.68 7.43 3.20
N VAL A 241 -5.56 7.15 2.24
CA VAL A 241 -6.28 8.17 1.47
C VAL A 241 -7.28 8.84 2.41
N HIS A 242 -6.87 9.95 3.03
CA HIS A 242 -7.70 10.64 4.02
C HIS A 242 -8.69 11.62 3.36
N PHE A 243 -9.28 11.20 2.23
CA PHE A 243 -10.14 12.01 1.38
C PHE A 243 -9.55 13.39 1.04
N ASN A 244 -8.22 13.48 0.91
CA ASN A 244 -7.45 14.73 0.74
C ASN A 244 -7.54 15.72 1.92
N SER A 245 -7.93 15.31 3.13
CA SER A 245 -8.02 16.19 4.30
C SER A 245 -6.72 16.21 5.13
N LEU A 246 -5.56 16.35 4.47
CA LEU A 246 -4.25 16.21 5.13
C LEU A 246 -3.75 17.50 5.80
N ILE A 247 -2.83 17.40 6.75
CA ILE A 247 -2.03 18.52 7.28
C ILE A 247 -0.59 18.42 6.75
N PRO A 248 0.09 19.55 6.46
CA PRO A 248 1.43 19.49 5.89
C PRO A 248 2.51 19.36 6.99
N CYS A 249 3.66 18.79 6.64
CA CYS A 249 4.89 19.02 7.41
C CYS A 249 5.17 20.53 7.48
N PRO A 250 5.54 21.13 8.63
CA PRO A 250 5.85 22.56 8.67
C PRO A 250 7.20 22.91 8.01
N GLY A 251 8.11 21.96 7.84
CA GLY A 251 9.47 22.19 7.34
C GLY A 251 9.67 22.01 5.83
N CYS A 252 8.98 21.05 5.21
CA CYS A 252 9.14 20.73 3.78
C CYS A 252 7.83 20.88 3.00
N VAL A 253 7.91 20.80 1.67
CA VAL A 253 6.74 20.89 0.77
C VAL A 253 6.30 19.53 0.22
N SER A 254 6.84 18.42 0.75
CA SER A 254 6.71 17.10 0.12
C SER A 254 5.99 16.05 0.98
N PHE A 255 5.79 16.30 2.29
CA PHE A 255 5.19 15.34 3.22
C PHE A 255 3.92 15.91 3.86
N MET A 256 2.87 15.10 3.92
CA MET A 256 1.57 15.44 4.47
C MET A 256 1.00 14.28 5.30
N TYR A 257 0.13 14.58 6.26
CA TYR A 257 -0.32 13.64 7.30
C TYR A 257 -1.83 13.71 7.50
N CYS A 258 -2.46 12.63 7.98
CA CYS A 258 -3.87 12.69 8.39
C CYS A 258 -4.07 13.75 9.48
N ASP A 259 -3.19 13.73 10.48
CA ASP A 259 -3.29 14.49 11.72
C ASP A 259 -1.91 14.65 12.37
N GLU A 260 -1.91 15.23 13.56
CA GLU A 260 -0.71 15.46 14.35
C GLU A 260 -0.11 14.16 14.88
N GLU A 261 -0.92 13.12 15.16
CA GLU A 261 -0.43 11.82 15.62
C GLU A 261 0.43 11.14 14.55
N CYS A 262 -0.06 11.08 13.31
CA CYS A 262 0.68 10.57 12.17
C CYS A 262 1.96 11.37 11.91
N ARG A 263 1.90 12.71 12.03
CA ARG A 263 3.06 13.58 11.84
C ARG A 263 4.15 13.33 12.89
N GLN A 264 3.77 13.19 14.15
CA GLN A 264 4.70 12.93 15.25
C GLN A 264 5.28 11.52 15.18
N ALA A 265 4.46 10.53 14.83
CA ALA A 265 4.91 9.16 14.67
C ALA A 265 5.94 9.03 13.54
N ASP A 266 5.73 9.72 12.41
CA ASP A 266 6.66 9.73 11.28
C ASP A 266 7.93 10.53 11.54
N TRP A 267 7.90 11.52 12.44
CA TRP A 267 9.05 12.39 12.69
C TRP A 267 10.31 11.61 13.11
N LYS A 268 10.14 10.42 13.71
CA LYS A 268 11.24 9.49 14.02
C LYS A 268 12.11 9.23 12.78
N THR A 269 11.48 9.08 11.61
CA THR A 269 12.14 8.83 10.33
C THR A 269 12.23 10.08 9.46
N HIS A 270 11.13 10.82 9.30
CA HIS A 270 11.04 11.97 8.38
C HIS A 270 12.03 13.10 8.71
N ARG A 271 12.50 13.23 9.96
CA ARG A 271 13.54 14.23 10.31
C ARG A 271 14.86 14.04 9.55
N PHE A 272 15.15 12.83 9.06
CA PHE A 272 16.31 12.54 8.20
C PHE A 272 16.01 12.82 6.72
N GLU A 273 14.77 13.10 6.36
CA GLU A 273 14.31 13.30 4.98
C GLU A 273 13.90 14.75 4.71
N CYS A 274 13.39 15.45 5.74
CA CYS A 274 12.71 16.73 5.61
C CYS A 274 13.52 17.81 4.87
N GLY A 275 14.82 17.91 5.14
CA GLY A 275 15.68 18.92 4.52
C GLY A 275 16.21 18.55 3.13
N VAL A 276 15.94 17.34 2.66
CA VAL A 276 16.37 16.82 1.34
C VAL A 276 15.20 16.21 0.56
N ALA A 277 13.96 16.60 0.90
CA ALA A 277 12.76 15.93 0.46
C ALA A 277 12.57 16.00 -1.07
N GLU A 278 12.89 17.13 -1.73
CA GLU A 278 12.72 17.23 -3.19
C GLU A 278 13.77 16.40 -3.93
N LYS A 279 15.01 16.33 -3.43
CA LYS A 279 16.01 15.39 -3.96
C LYS A 279 15.58 13.93 -3.78
N LEU A 280 14.97 13.57 -2.66
CA LEU A 280 14.42 12.24 -2.43
C LEU A 280 13.29 11.91 -3.43
N MET A 281 12.42 12.87 -3.72
CA MET A 281 11.37 12.70 -4.73
C MET A 281 11.97 12.47 -6.12
N PHE A 282 13.09 13.11 -6.45
CA PHE A 282 13.80 12.90 -7.72
C PHE A 282 14.42 11.50 -7.83
N VAL A 283 15.00 10.96 -6.75
CA VAL A 283 15.58 9.61 -6.71
C VAL A 283 14.57 8.49 -6.47
N SER A 284 13.29 8.83 -6.28
CA SER A 284 12.22 7.87 -6.07
C SER A 284 11.91 6.99 -7.28
N TYR A 285 11.76 5.68 -7.05
CA TYR A 285 11.30 4.70 -8.03
C TYR A 285 10.61 3.54 -7.32
N GLY A 286 9.31 3.37 -7.58
CA GLY A 286 8.48 2.35 -6.94
C GLY A 286 8.64 2.33 -5.41
N ASN A 287 8.78 1.12 -4.87
CA ASN A 287 8.93 0.86 -3.43
C ASN A 287 10.39 0.97 -2.92
N LEU A 288 11.36 1.34 -3.75
CA LEU A 288 12.79 1.32 -3.39
C LEU A 288 13.16 2.30 -2.27
N PHE A 289 12.37 3.36 -2.05
CA PHE A 289 12.62 4.28 -0.95
C PHE A 289 12.43 3.63 0.43
N LEU A 290 11.76 2.46 0.51
CA LEU A 290 11.61 1.71 1.76
C LEU A 290 12.97 1.22 2.29
N GLY A 291 13.99 1.00 1.45
CA GLY A 291 15.29 0.58 1.96
C GLY A 291 15.90 1.60 2.94
N PRO A 292 16.14 2.85 2.49
CA PRO A 292 16.58 3.93 3.37
C PRO A 292 15.62 4.20 4.53
N ARG A 293 14.31 4.16 4.28
CA ARG A 293 13.31 4.40 5.32
C ARG A 293 13.36 3.35 6.43
N MET A 294 13.54 2.08 6.08
CA MET A 294 13.72 0.98 7.03
C MET A 294 15.04 1.08 7.78
N PHE A 295 16.11 1.59 7.16
CA PHE A 295 17.36 1.90 7.87
C PHE A 295 17.14 2.94 8.97
N PHE A 296 16.54 4.08 8.65
CA PHE A 296 16.30 5.15 9.62
C PHE A 296 15.24 4.79 10.66
N HIS A 297 14.26 3.96 10.29
CA HIS A 297 13.32 3.37 11.24
C HIS A 297 14.06 2.49 12.26
N GLY A 298 14.91 1.58 11.79
CA GLY A 298 15.78 0.77 12.64
C GLY A 298 16.65 1.63 13.55
N LEU A 299 17.37 2.60 12.98
CA LEU A 299 18.23 3.52 13.73
C LEU A 299 17.47 4.23 14.86
N SER A 300 16.25 4.70 14.58
CA SER A 300 15.40 5.34 15.60
C SER A 300 14.95 4.37 16.70
N LEU A 301 14.75 3.09 16.38
CA LEU A 301 14.44 2.04 17.37
C LEU A 301 15.66 1.66 18.23
N PHE A 302 16.87 1.87 17.71
CA PHE A 302 18.12 1.83 18.47
C PHE A 302 18.45 3.17 19.15
N ASN A 303 17.46 4.08 19.29
CA ASN A 303 17.62 5.40 19.92
C ASN A 303 18.73 6.26 19.27
N ASP A 304 18.87 6.18 17.95
CA ASP A 304 19.92 6.83 17.17
C ASP A 304 21.35 6.36 17.46
N ASP A 305 21.52 5.26 18.20
CA ASP A 305 22.81 4.63 18.41
C ASP A 305 23.18 3.77 17.20
N LEU A 306 23.86 4.38 16.24
CA LEU A 306 24.35 3.70 15.04
C LEU A 306 25.30 2.55 15.38
N LYS A 307 26.09 2.66 16.46
CA LYS A 307 27.05 1.60 16.83
C LYS A 307 26.33 0.38 17.37
N ALA A 308 25.34 0.57 18.24
CA ALA A 308 24.50 -0.52 18.74
C ALA A 308 23.74 -1.22 17.59
N MET A 309 23.21 -0.44 16.65
CA MET A 309 22.56 -1.00 15.45
C MET A 309 23.55 -1.80 14.59
N MET A 310 24.76 -1.27 14.35
CA MET A 310 25.82 -1.97 13.61
C MET A 310 26.21 -3.28 14.27
N GLU A 311 26.48 -3.27 15.58
CA GLU A 311 26.84 -4.47 16.34
C GLU A 311 25.76 -5.54 16.25
N PHE A 312 24.49 -5.16 16.40
CA PHE A 312 23.37 -6.07 16.22
C PHE A 312 23.34 -6.65 14.79
N CYS A 313 23.34 -5.79 13.76
CA CYS A 313 23.21 -6.21 12.37
C CYS A 313 24.37 -7.10 11.90
N GLU A 314 25.60 -6.78 12.28
CA GLU A 314 26.79 -7.58 11.93
C GLU A 314 26.77 -8.94 12.64
N SER A 315 26.24 -9.00 13.88
CA SER A 315 26.12 -10.25 14.64
C SER A 315 24.92 -11.12 14.23
N ASN A 316 23.95 -10.56 13.52
CA ASN A 316 22.69 -11.22 13.17
C ASN A 316 22.47 -11.20 11.64
N PRO A 317 23.27 -11.95 10.86
CA PRO A 317 23.16 -11.95 9.41
C PRO A 317 21.78 -12.45 8.93
N ARG A 318 21.43 -12.08 7.71
CA ARG A 318 20.13 -12.33 7.06
C ARG A 318 19.92 -13.80 6.67
N THR A 319 19.80 -14.66 7.67
CA THR A 319 19.73 -16.12 7.52
C THR A 319 18.29 -16.64 7.48
N GLY A 320 17.32 -15.81 7.83
CA GLY A 320 15.89 -16.14 7.82
C GLY A 320 15.20 -15.68 9.11
N GLY A 321 14.54 -14.52 9.06
CA GLY A 321 13.69 -14.02 10.14
C GLY A 321 12.52 -14.97 10.45
N LYS A 322 12.10 -15.01 11.71
CA LYS A 322 11.06 -15.91 12.23
C LYS A 322 9.85 -15.12 12.76
N PRO A 323 9.03 -14.53 11.88
CA PRO A 323 7.97 -13.63 12.30
C PRO A 323 6.83 -14.34 13.05
N LEU A 324 6.69 -15.66 12.93
CA LEU A 324 5.69 -16.46 13.68
C LEU A 324 6.09 -16.75 15.13
N GLU A 325 7.35 -16.51 15.52
CA GLU A 325 7.82 -16.71 16.91
C GLU A 325 7.58 -15.47 17.80
N LEU A 326 7.27 -14.31 17.20
CA LEU A 326 6.96 -13.08 17.91
C LEU A 326 5.60 -13.15 18.63
N ASP A 327 5.51 -12.46 19.76
CA ASP A 327 4.24 -12.21 20.45
C ASP A 327 3.70 -10.83 20.03
N TYR A 328 2.62 -10.84 19.26
CA TYR A 328 1.97 -9.65 18.73
C TYR A 328 0.88 -9.08 19.64
N THR A 329 0.64 -9.68 20.81
CA THR A 329 -0.31 -9.13 21.79
C THR A 329 0.24 -7.87 22.47
N ASN A 330 1.57 -7.75 22.54
CA ASN A 330 2.30 -6.58 23.01
C ASN A 330 3.64 -6.46 22.25
N LEU A 331 3.55 -6.22 20.95
CA LEU A 331 4.72 -6.23 20.07
C LEU A 331 5.66 -5.05 20.36
N ASP A 332 6.92 -5.34 20.67
CA ASP A 332 7.99 -4.36 20.62
C ASP A 332 8.39 -4.12 19.14
N PRO A 333 8.25 -2.88 18.61
CA PRO A 333 8.69 -2.56 17.24
C PRO A 333 10.15 -2.89 16.97
N LEU A 334 11.03 -2.83 17.99
CA LEU A 334 12.43 -3.23 17.83
C LEU A 334 12.57 -4.73 17.51
N GLU A 335 11.84 -5.61 18.20
CA GLU A 335 11.86 -7.04 17.91
C GLU A 335 11.30 -7.35 16.52
N GLN A 336 10.26 -6.62 16.10
CA GLN A 336 9.73 -6.70 14.74
C GLN A 336 10.77 -6.28 13.69
N PHE A 337 11.50 -5.18 13.93
CA PHE A 337 12.59 -4.72 13.06
C PHE A 337 13.73 -5.74 13.00
N LYS A 338 14.11 -6.36 14.11
CA LYS A 338 15.15 -7.41 14.15
C LYS A 338 14.77 -8.62 13.30
N VAL A 339 13.50 -9.01 13.29
CA VAL A 339 12.99 -10.07 12.39
C VAL A 339 13.02 -9.62 10.92
N PHE A 340 12.61 -8.38 10.63
CA PHE A 340 12.74 -7.80 9.29
C PHE A 340 14.20 -7.83 8.82
N HIS A 341 15.15 -7.36 9.63
CA HIS A 341 16.57 -7.34 9.31
C HIS A 341 17.08 -8.73 8.91
N GLN A 342 16.74 -9.76 9.70
CA GLN A 342 17.19 -11.13 9.48
C GLN A 342 16.49 -11.82 8.31
N THR A 343 15.48 -11.21 7.69
CA THR A 343 14.74 -11.79 6.57
C THR A 343 15.69 -12.10 5.40
N LYS A 344 15.64 -13.35 4.94
CA LYS A 344 16.42 -13.81 3.80
C LYS A 344 15.64 -13.53 2.52
N SER A 345 16.08 -12.53 1.76
CA SER A 345 15.58 -12.26 0.41
C SER A 345 16.37 -13.06 -0.65
N PRO A 346 15.72 -13.62 -1.68
CA PRO A 346 16.42 -14.23 -2.81
C PRO A 346 17.21 -13.18 -3.59
N THR A 347 18.39 -13.55 -4.08
CA THR A 347 19.17 -12.69 -4.98
C THR A 347 18.73 -12.94 -6.42
N ASN A 348 18.22 -11.91 -7.10
CA ASN A 348 17.90 -11.96 -8.52
C ASN A 348 18.85 -11.06 -9.31
N SER A 349 19.86 -11.66 -9.94
CA SER A 349 20.89 -10.94 -10.70
C SER A 349 20.35 -10.12 -11.88
N SER A 350 19.15 -10.42 -12.38
CA SER A 350 18.54 -9.70 -13.51
C SER A 350 18.04 -8.31 -13.14
N VAL A 351 17.69 -8.09 -11.87
CA VAL A 351 17.22 -6.79 -11.36
C VAL A 351 18.19 -6.17 -10.34
N ASP A 352 19.24 -6.88 -9.95
CA ASP A 352 20.16 -6.43 -8.90
C ASP A 352 20.87 -5.11 -9.21
N ASN A 353 21.14 -4.86 -10.50
CA ASN A 353 21.69 -3.59 -10.95
C ASN A 353 20.81 -2.38 -10.59
N VAL A 354 19.49 -2.56 -10.58
CA VAL A 354 18.53 -1.51 -10.17
C VAL A 354 18.74 -1.21 -8.68
N PHE A 355 18.75 -2.22 -7.82
CA PHE A 355 18.97 -2.04 -6.38
C PHE A 355 20.33 -1.40 -6.08
N ASN A 356 21.39 -1.84 -6.76
CA ASN A 356 22.74 -1.26 -6.62
C ASN A 356 22.79 0.22 -7.03
N TYR A 357 22.16 0.59 -8.14
CA TYR A 357 22.10 1.98 -8.60
C TYR A 357 21.29 2.88 -7.65
N PHE A 358 20.08 2.46 -7.28
CA PHE A 358 19.21 3.28 -6.44
C PHE A 358 19.73 3.40 -5.01
N SER A 359 20.28 2.34 -4.41
CA SER A 359 20.91 2.43 -3.07
C SER A 359 22.05 3.45 -3.04
N ALA A 360 22.91 3.48 -4.06
CA ALA A 360 23.94 4.50 -4.22
C ALA A 360 23.36 5.92 -4.42
N GLY A 361 22.27 6.03 -5.18
CA GLY A 361 21.55 7.30 -5.41
C GLY A 361 21.01 7.90 -4.10
N TYR A 362 20.27 7.10 -3.32
CA TYR A 362 19.80 7.53 -2.00
C TYR A 362 20.94 7.84 -1.05
N TYR A 363 21.98 7.00 -1.00
CA TYR A 363 23.18 7.27 -0.22
C TYR A 363 23.78 8.65 -0.54
N SER A 364 23.91 8.98 -1.83
CA SER A 364 24.50 10.27 -2.26
C SER A 364 23.70 11.49 -1.80
N VAL A 365 22.38 11.35 -1.61
CA VAL A 365 21.51 12.41 -1.09
C VAL A 365 21.63 12.49 0.44
N PHE A 366 21.51 11.36 1.13
CA PHE A 366 21.48 11.32 2.59
C PHE A 366 22.83 11.67 3.23
N ILE A 367 23.96 11.23 2.67
CA ILE A 367 25.28 11.48 3.30
C ILE A 367 25.65 12.97 3.35
N GLU A 368 25.07 13.79 2.47
CA GLU A 368 25.24 15.25 2.48
C GLU A 368 24.22 15.97 3.35
N HIS A 369 23.21 15.28 3.88
CA HIS A 369 22.20 15.88 4.74
C HIS A 369 22.72 16.04 6.18
N PRO A 370 22.71 17.25 6.79
CA PRO A 370 23.35 17.47 8.09
C PRO A 370 22.94 16.54 9.24
N PRO A 371 21.65 16.19 9.44
CA PRO A 371 21.24 15.22 10.47
C PRO A 371 21.85 13.83 10.30
N VAL A 372 22.05 13.38 9.06
CA VAL A 372 22.67 12.07 8.75
C VAL A 372 24.19 12.18 8.87
N LYS A 373 24.78 13.25 8.33
CA LYS A 373 26.22 13.53 8.40
C LYS A 373 26.73 13.73 9.83
N ALA A 374 25.86 14.04 10.78
CA ALA A 374 26.22 14.09 12.20
C ALA A 374 26.39 12.69 12.83
N LEU A 375 25.68 11.69 12.30
CA LEU A 375 25.63 10.31 12.82
C LEU A 375 26.59 9.37 12.07
N VAL A 376 26.83 9.62 10.78
CA VAL A 376 27.60 8.75 9.88
C VAL A 376 28.90 9.45 9.46
N ASN A 377 29.99 9.19 10.18
CA ASN A 377 31.21 10.01 10.10
C ASN A 377 32.41 9.26 9.52
N THR A 378 32.46 7.95 9.74
CA THR A 378 33.58 7.10 9.32
C THR A 378 33.27 6.36 8.03
N LYS A 379 34.32 5.95 7.30
CA LYS A 379 34.16 5.09 6.12
C LYS A 379 33.40 3.79 6.43
N ARG A 380 33.63 3.19 7.60
CA ARG A 380 32.94 1.96 8.02
C ARG A 380 31.43 2.19 8.20
N GLU A 381 31.04 3.28 8.87
CA GLU A 381 29.63 3.66 9.05
C GLU A 381 28.95 3.98 7.70
N GLN A 382 29.67 4.66 6.80
CA GLN A 382 29.20 4.95 5.44
C GLN A 382 28.99 3.68 4.62
N ASP A 383 29.94 2.74 4.67
CA ASP A 383 29.85 1.46 3.97
C ASP A 383 28.70 0.61 4.54
N PHE A 384 28.53 0.61 5.87
CA PHE A 384 27.40 -0.03 6.54
C PHE A 384 26.05 0.54 6.12
N MET A 385 25.92 1.87 6.08
CA MET A 385 24.67 2.53 5.66
C MET A 385 24.31 2.18 4.22
N LEU A 386 25.26 2.25 3.28
CA LEU A 386 25.01 1.88 1.88
C LEU A 386 24.61 0.41 1.75
N GLN A 387 25.30 -0.48 2.44
CA GLN A 387 24.99 -1.91 2.42
C GLN A 387 23.59 -2.18 3.00
N CYS A 388 23.22 -1.53 4.10
CA CYS A 388 21.88 -1.63 4.66
C CYS A 388 20.81 -1.08 3.73
N PHE A 389 21.04 0.05 3.06
CA PHE A 389 20.09 0.57 2.06
C PHE A 389 19.83 -0.48 0.98
N LEU A 390 20.90 -1.06 0.41
CA LEU A 390 20.79 -2.09 -0.62
C LEU A 390 20.01 -3.32 -0.12
N ASP A 391 20.37 -3.84 1.04
CA ASP A 391 19.75 -5.07 1.55
C ASP A 391 18.32 -4.87 2.02
N TYR A 392 18.00 -3.72 2.60
CA TYR A 392 16.63 -3.38 2.98
C TYR A 392 15.76 -3.03 1.78
N MET A 393 16.31 -2.50 0.68
CA MET A 393 15.57 -2.41 -0.59
C MET A 393 15.18 -3.80 -1.09
N ARG A 394 16.13 -4.73 -1.15
CA ARG A 394 15.86 -6.12 -1.57
C ARG A 394 14.83 -6.80 -0.68
N THR A 395 14.96 -6.62 0.64
CA THR A 395 14.05 -7.19 1.63
C THR A 395 12.66 -6.59 1.53
N ALA A 396 12.55 -5.27 1.43
CA ALA A 396 11.27 -4.58 1.26
C ALA A 396 10.58 -5.01 -0.04
N SER A 397 11.29 -5.05 -1.18
CA SER A 397 10.70 -5.53 -2.44
C SER A 397 10.30 -7.01 -2.39
N PHE A 398 10.95 -7.83 -1.56
CA PHE A 398 10.56 -9.24 -1.36
C PHE A 398 9.30 -9.40 -0.48
N LEU A 399 9.11 -8.52 0.51
CA LEU A 399 7.95 -8.51 1.41
C LEU A 399 6.77 -7.70 0.86
N ALA A 400 6.99 -6.99 -0.26
CA ALA A 400 6.04 -6.10 -0.88
C ALA A 400 4.88 -6.87 -1.54
N PHE A 401 3.67 -6.38 -1.28
CA PHE A 401 2.47 -6.80 -2.00
C PHE A 401 2.13 -5.80 -3.10
N ASP A 402 2.78 -5.95 -4.26
CA ASP A 402 2.56 -5.09 -5.42
C ASP A 402 1.40 -5.64 -6.27
N LYS A 403 0.26 -4.93 -6.28
CA LYS A 403 -0.66 -5.01 -7.42
C LYS A 403 -0.35 -3.82 -8.32
N TRP A 404 -0.22 -4.08 -9.63
CA TRP A 404 0.05 -3.09 -10.69
C TRP A 404 -0.89 -1.87 -10.71
N GLU A 405 -1.96 -1.90 -9.92
CA GLU A 405 -2.99 -0.88 -9.79
C GLU A 405 -2.95 -0.11 -8.45
N CYS A 406 -2.08 -0.51 -7.50
CA CYS A 406 -1.89 0.16 -6.21
C CYS A 406 -0.61 1.01 -6.24
N PHE A 407 -0.78 2.32 -6.14
CA PHE A 407 0.31 3.30 -5.98
C PHE A 407 0.93 3.29 -4.57
N ALA A 408 0.52 2.35 -3.73
CA ALA A 408 1.07 2.13 -2.41
C ALA A 408 1.36 0.65 -2.17
N THR A 409 2.54 0.38 -1.61
CA THR A 409 3.12 -0.97 -1.47
C THR A 409 3.31 -1.29 0.01
N PRO A 410 2.40 -2.07 0.63
CA PRO A 410 2.56 -2.51 2.01
C PRO A 410 3.55 -3.69 2.12
N LEU A 411 4.31 -3.71 3.21
CA LEU A 411 5.19 -4.80 3.61
C LEU A 411 4.51 -5.68 4.66
N GLY A 412 4.19 -6.91 4.31
CA GLY A 412 3.65 -7.88 5.27
C GLY A 412 4.72 -8.88 5.70
N LEU A 413 4.89 -9.09 7.01
CA LEU A 413 5.85 -10.08 7.54
C LEU A 413 5.24 -11.48 7.61
N ILE A 414 3.94 -11.57 7.90
CA ILE A 414 3.21 -12.83 7.97
C ILE A 414 2.54 -13.14 6.63
N SER A 415 1.90 -12.15 6.00
CA SER A 415 1.23 -12.36 4.71
C SER A 415 2.21 -12.80 3.62
N SER A 416 3.48 -12.34 3.64
CA SER A 416 4.50 -12.77 2.68
C SER A 416 4.92 -14.24 2.78
N LEU A 417 4.48 -14.95 3.83
CA LEU A 417 4.75 -16.39 4.00
C LEU A 417 3.79 -17.26 3.17
N PHE A 418 2.68 -16.71 2.68
CA PHE A 418 1.70 -17.44 1.87
C PHE A 418 2.14 -17.52 0.42
N ASN A 419 2.60 -18.69 -0.01
CA ASN A 419 3.12 -18.89 -1.37
C ASN A 419 2.08 -18.67 -2.48
N HIS A 420 2.61 -18.47 -3.69
CA HIS A 420 1.84 -18.36 -4.92
C HIS A 420 1.30 -19.71 -5.43
N SER A 421 0.08 -19.69 -5.96
CA SER A 421 -0.43 -20.67 -6.92
C SER A 421 -1.27 -19.96 -7.98
N CYS A 422 -1.17 -20.37 -9.25
CA CYS A 422 -2.09 -19.89 -10.29
C CYS A 422 -3.52 -20.43 -10.12
N ASP A 423 -3.70 -21.46 -9.27
CA ASP A 423 -4.98 -21.99 -8.77
C ASP A 423 -5.06 -21.81 -7.25
N PRO A 424 -5.19 -20.56 -6.76
CA PRO A 424 -5.15 -20.29 -5.34
C PRO A 424 -6.37 -20.88 -4.61
N ASN A 425 -6.24 -21.13 -3.32
CA ASN A 425 -7.34 -21.49 -2.41
C ASN A 425 -7.66 -20.38 -1.41
N ALA A 426 -6.86 -19.32 -1.36
CA ALA A 426 -7.12 -18.09 -0.62
C ALA A 426 -6.86 -16.85 -1.49
N TYR A 427 -7.44 -15.72 -1.10
CA TYR A 427 -7.30 -14.43 -1.77
C TYR A 427 -6.76 -13.38 -0.83
N ALA A 428 -5.66 -12.75 -1.24
CA ALA A 428 -5.12 -11.58 -0.57
C ALA A 428 -5.81 -10.30 -1.10
N VAL A 429 -6.56 -9.65 -0.22
CA VAL A 429 -7.02 -8.28 -0.41
C VAL A 429 -5.99 -7.37 0.22
N ILE A 430 -5.43 -6.47 -0.59
CA ILE A 430 -4.28 -5.66 -0.21
C ILE A 430 -4.74 -4.21 -0.15
N HIS A 431 -4.53 -3.58 1.00
CA HIS A 431 -4.68 -2.15 1.19
C HIS A 431 -3.42 -1.63 1.91
N PRO A 432 -3.01 -0.36 1.71
CA PRO A 432 -1.79 0.16 2.31
C PRO A 432 -1.75 0.12 3.84
N THR A 433 -2.91 0.09 4.50
CA THR A 433 -3.03 -0.02 5.96
C THR A 433 -3.27 -1.43 6.47
N GLU A 434 -3.69 -2.35 5.62
CA GLU A 434 -4.12 -3.67 6.05
C GLU A 434 -4.12 -4.68 4.90
N ILE A 435 -3.58 -5.87 5.17
CA ILE A 435 -3.57 -7.01 4.26
C ILE A 435 -4.48 -8.08 4.85
N LYS A 436 -5.58 -8.39 4.16
CA LYS A 436 -6.49 -9.47 4.55
C LYS A 436 -6.31 -10.68 3.63
N ILE A 437 -6.34 -11.87 4.20
CA ILE A 437 -6.40 -13.12 3.44
C ILE A 437 -7.69 -13.83 3.78
N ALA A 438 -8.53 -14.05 2.76
CA ALA A 438 -9.80 -14.78 2.89
C ALA A 438 -9.78 -16.05 2.06
N VAL A 439 -10.38 -17.12 2.58
CA VAL A 439 -10.45 -18.43 1.91
C VAL A 439 -11.41 -18.36 0.73
N LEU A 440 -10.93 -18.72 -0.47
CA LEU A 440 -11.72 -18.68 -1.71
C LEU A 440 -12.56 -19.94 -1.91
N ARG A 441 -12.11 -21.08 -1.41
CA ARG A 441 -12.73 -22.40 -1.51
C ARG A 441 -12.26 -23.26 -0.34
N PRO A 442 -13.02 -24.30 0.08
CA PRO A 442 -12.66 -25.12 1.23
C PRO A 442 -11.19 -25.57 1.20
N ILE A 443 -10.51 -25.44 2.33
CA ILE A 443 -9.12 -25.88 2.52
C ILE A 443 -9.14 -27.01 3.54
N ARG A 444 -8.56 -28.15 3.20
CA ARG A 444 -8.49 -29.30 4.10
C ARG A 444 -7.22 -29.25 4.97
N ARG A 445 -7.28 -29.87 6.14
CA ARG A 445 -6.09 -30.14 6.97
C ARG A 445 -4.98 -30.79 6.14
N GLY A 446 -3.78 -30.24 6.24
CA GLY A 446 -2.58 -30.67 5.51
C GLY A 446 -2.39 -29.99 4.16
N GLU A 447 -3.37 -29.25 3.65
CA GLU A 447 -3.21 -28.48 2.42
C GLU A 447 -2.39 -27.21 2.68
N GLN A 448 -1.54 -26.88 1.70
CA GLN A 448 -0.88 -25.58 1.66
C GLN A 448 -1.91 -24.50 1.34
N ILE A 449 -1.83 -23.37 2.05
CA ILE A 449 -2.64 -22.19 1.79
C ILE A 449 -1.87 -21.31 0.81
N CYS A 450 -2.41 -21.16 -0.40
CA CYS A 450 -1.81 -20.38 -1.47
C CYS A 450 -2.70 -19.22 -1.88
N ILE A 451 -2.07 -18.05 -2.04
CA ILE A 451 -2.64 -16.87 -2.70
C ILE A 451 -2.09 -16.77 -4.13
N SER A 452 -2.52 -15.78 -4.91
CA SER A 452 -1.93 -15.53 -6.24
C SER A 452 -1.18 -14.20 -6.28
N TYR A 453 0.12 -14.27 -6.58
CA TYR A 453 0.97 -13.13 -6.94
C TYR A 453 0.84 -12.64 -8.40
N GLY A 454 0.12 -13.40 -9.24
CA GLY A 454 0.01 -13.11 -10.68
C GLY A 454 -1.39 -13.44 -11.22
N PRO A 455 -1.57 -13.57 -12.54
CA PRO A 455 -2.86 -13.93 -13.09
C PRO A 455 -3.28 -15.33 -12.61
N VAL A 456 -4.52 -15.43 -12.14
CA VAL A 456 -5.16 -16.71 -11.84
C VAL A 456 -5.62 -17.37 -13.14
N TRP A 457 -5.67 -18.70 -13.17
CA TRP A 457 -5.88 -19.44 -14.41
C TRP A 457 -7.22 -19.17 -15.11
N TRP A 458 -8.21 -18.66 -14.39
CA TRP A 458 -9.52 -18.28 -14.91
C TRP A 458 -9.61 -16.83 -15.41
N GLU A 459 -8.54 -16.04 -15.35
CA GLU A 459 -8.56 -14.63 -15.77
C GLU A 459 -8.00 -14.36 -17.18
N GLN A 460 -7.31 -15.31 -17.84
CA GLN A 460 -7.09 -15.39 -19.30
C GLN A 460 -6.13 -16.54 -19.66
N ALA A 461 -6.42 -17.27 -20.75
CA ALA A 461 -5.65 -18.44 -21.21
C ALA A 461 -4.32 -18.09 -21.94
N GLU A 462 -4.11 -16.82 -22.29
CA GLU A 462 -3.03 -16.33 -23.18
C GLU A 462 -1.85 -15.65 -22.46
N LEU A 463 -1.94 -15.37 -21.15
CA LEU A 463 -0.86 -14.75 -20.34
C LEU A 463 0.29 -15.73 -19.97
N LYS A 464 0.49 -16.76 -20.80
CA LYS A 464 1.51 -17.80 -20.56
C LYS A 464 2.87 -17.31 -21.06
N MET A 465 3.77 -17.05 -20.11
CA MET A 465 5.24 -16.82 -20.20
C MET A 465 5.75 -15.41 -19.90
N ALA A 466 5.01 -14.33 -20.16
CA ALA A 466 5.54 -12.98 -19.91
C ALA A 466 5.61 -12.63 -18.40
N ASP A 467 4.65 -13.09 -17.60
CA ASP A 467 4.56 -12.73 -16.16
C ASP A 467 5.42 -13.61 -15.23
N THR A 468 5.95 -14.74 -15.70
CA THR A 468 6.90 -15.54 -14.89
C THR A 468 8.19 -14.78 -14.59
N MET A 469 8.53 -13.77 -15.42
CA MET A 469 9.65 -12.87 -15.17
C MET A 469 9.48 -12.03 -13.89
N LEU A 470 8.24 -11.77 -13.47
CA LEU A 470 7.91 -10.93 -12.30
C LEU A 470 7.90 -11.71 -10.98
N LEU A 471 7.63 -13.03 -11.03
CA LEU A 471 7.60 -13.87 -9.83
C LEU A 471 9.00 -14.10 -9.25
N GLY A 472 10.05 -14.01 -10.07
CA GLY A 472 11.42 -14.32 -9.66
C GLY A 472 11.68 -15.81 -9.39
N PHE A 473 10.72 -16.70 -9.70
CA PHE A 473 10.86 -18.16 -9.63
C PHE A 473 9.98 -18.87 -10.67
N GLU A 474 10.28 -20.15 -10.94
CA GLU A 474 9.47 -21.01 -11.81
C GLU A 474 8.28 -21.60 -11.03
N CYS A 475 7.05 -21.25 -11.41
CA CYS A 475 5.84 -21.76 -10.75
C CYS A 475 5.56 -23.23 -11.12
N ARG A 476 5.44 -24.10 -10.09
CA ARG A 476 5.19 -25.56 -10.23
C ARG A 476 3.82 -26.00 -9.69
N CYS A 477 2.86 -25.07 -9.64
CA CYS A 477 1.49 -25.39 -9.21
C CYS A 477 0.79 -26.32 -10.21
N VAL A 478 -0.38 -26.85 -9.83
CA VAL A 478 -1.21 -27.74 -10.66
C VAL A 478 -1.57 -27.15 -12.03
N VAL A 479 -1.60 -25.83 -12.14
CA VAL A 479 -1.81 -25.15 -13.42
C VAL A 479 -0.53 -25.14 -14.23
N CYS A 480 0.62 -24.75 -13.69
CA CYS A 480 1.82 -24.49 -14.49
C CYS A 480 2.59 -25.75 -14.86
N ASP A 481 2.60 -26.75 -13.97
CA ASP A 481 3.28 -28.02 -14.21
C ASP A 481 2.49 -28.87 -15.23
N PRO A 482 3.05 -29.17 -16.42
CA PRO A 482 2.37 -29.96 -17.45
C PRO A 482 1.97 -31.37 -17.00
N VAL A 483 2.75 -31.97 -16.09
CA VAL A 483 2.50 -33.32 -15.56
C VAL A 483 1.28 -33.30 -14.64
N LYS A 484 1.13 -32.25 -13.82
CA LYS A 484 0.01 -32.09 -12.89
C LYS A 484 -1.26 -31.57 -13.58
N ARG A 485 -1.12 -30.72 -14.61
CA ARG A 485 -2.25 -30.03 -15.26
C ARG A 485 -3.30 -30.97 -15.85
N LYS A 486 -2.88 -32.00 -16.60
CA LYS A 486 -3.81 -32.93 -17.26
C LYS A 486 -4.69 -33.70 -16.28
N PRO A 487 -4.14 -34.44 -15.28
CA PRO A 487 -4.97 -35.16 -14.31
C PRO A 487 -5.83 -34.21 -13.47
N TRP A 488 -5.31 -33.05 -13.10
CA TRP A 488 -6.08 -32.03 -12.37
C TRP A 488 -7.28 -31.53 -13.17
N ARG A 489 -7.13 -31.23 -14.48
CA ARG A 489 -8.26 -30.87 -15.35
C ARG A 489 -9.30 -31.98 -15.48
N ALA A 490 -8.86 -33.23 -15.57
CA ALA A 490 -9.75 -34.38 -15.68
C ALA A 490 -10.54 -34.67 -14.40
N ALA A 491 -10.04 -34.25 -13.22
CA ALA A 491 -10.71 -34.46 -11.94
C ALA A 491 -11.99 -33.63 -11.74
N GLY A 492 -12.21 -32.60 -12.57
CA GLY A 492 -13.39 -31.72 -12.44
C GLY A 492 -14.70 -32.45 -12.71
N GLN A 493 -15.65 -32.35 -11.78
CA GLN A 493 -16.97 -33.00 -11.89
C GLN A 493 -18.02 -32.10 -12.54
N LYS A 494 -19.02 -32.66 -13.20
CA LYS A 494 -20.13 -31.86 -13.78
C LYS A 494 -20.94 -31.26 -12.65
N LEU A 495 -21.38 -30.01 -12.81
CA LEU A 495 -22.42 -29.45 -11.97
C LEU A 495 -23.70 -30.29 -12.10
N PRO A 496 -24.44 -30.55 -11.01
CA PRO A 496 -25.76 -31.14 -11.10
C PRO A 496 -26.71 -30.14 -11.79
N PRO A 497 -27.75 -30.61 -12.50
CA PRO A 497 -28.68 -29.74 -13.23
C PRO A 497 -29.28 -28.62 -12.37
N ASP A 498 -29.55 -28.89 -11.09
CA ASP A 498 -30.18 -27.96 -10.15
C ASP A 498 -29.24 -26.83 -9.70
N ALA A 499 -27.92 -26.98 -9.86
CA ALA A 499 -26.95 -25.94 -9.51
C ALA A 499 -26.92 -24.78 -10.51
N LEU A 500 -27.30 -25.03 -11.78
CA LEU A 500 -27.28 -24.01 -12.83
C LEU A 500 -28.30 -22.89 -12.57
N PRO A 501 -29.57 -23.19 -12.20
CA PRO A 501 -30.52 -22.17 -11.75
C PRO A 501 -30.02 -21.35 -10.55
N GLU A 502 -29.41 -21.97 -9.54
CA GLU A 502 -28.87 -21.26 -8.37
C GLU A 502 -27.78 -20.25 -8.77
N TRP A 503 -26.86 -20.67 -9.64
CA TRP A 503 -25.84 -19.76 -10.18
C TRP A 503 -26.45 -18.62 -11.00
N GLY A 504 -27.45 -18.92 -11.84
CA GLY A 504 -28.16 -17.91 -12.64
C GLY A 504 -28.78 -16.80 -11.78
N VAL A 505 -29.30 -17.12 -10.60
CA VAL A 505 -29.80 -16.11 -9.64
C VAL A 505 -28.66 -15.24 -9.11
N ILE A 506 -27.53 -15.83 -8.72
CA ILE A 506 -26.35 -15.09 -8.24
C ILE A 506 -25.80 -14.19 -9.35
N GLU A 507 -25.72 -14.68 -10.58
CA GLU A 507 -25.24 -13.90 -11.73
C GLU A 507 -26.14 -12.70 -12.03
N LEU A 508 -27.47 -12.89 -12.00
CA LEU A 508 -28.43 -11.79 -12.17
C LEU A 508 -28.26 -10.70 -11.10
N LEU A 509 -28.02 -11.08 -9.85
CA LEU A 509 -27.75 -10.14 -8.76
C LEU A 509 -26.43 -9.38 -8.97
N LEU A 510 -25.38 -10.06 -9.44
CA LEU A 510 -24.09 -9.44 -9.76
C LEU A 510 -24.16 -8.45 -10.93
N MET A 511 -25.03 -8.71 -11.92
CA MET A 511 -25.26 -7.81 -13.06
C MET A 511 -26.01 -6.52 -12.70
N ASN A 512 -26.57 -6.43 -11.48
CA ASN A 512 -27.33 -5.27 -11.02
C ASN A 512 -26.75 -4.67 -9.72
N PRO A 513 -25.48 -4.22 -9.70
CA PRO A 513 -24.73 -3.87 -8.49
C PRO A 513 -25.20 -2.60 -7.74
N GLY A 514 -26.27 -1.96 -8.21
CA GLY A 514 -26.99 -0.85 -7.56
C GLY A 514 -28.45 -1.17 -7.19
N GLY A 515 -28.90 -2.42 -7.35
CA GLY A 515 -30.23 -2.88 -6.98
C GLY A 515 -30.23 -3.68 -5.67
N CYS A 516 -31.34 -3.56 -4.92
CA CYS A 516 -31.94 -4.34 -3.82
C CYS A 516 -31.12 -5.24 -2.85
N VAL A 517 -29.85 -5.56 -3.07
CA VAL A 517 -29.07 -6.52 -2.27
C VAL A 517 -27.71 -5.91 -1.92
N ASP A 518 -27.41 -5.83 -0.63
CA ASP A 518 -26.14 -5.31 -0.13
C ASP A 518 -24.96 -6.29 -0.39
N ALA A 519 -23.73 -5.79 -0.26
CA ALA A 519 -22.53 -6.55 -0.56
C ALA A 519 -22.33 -7.78 0.34
N ALA A 520 -22.76 -7.75 1.61
CA ALA A 520 -22.63 -8.91 2.50
C ALA A 520 -23.66 -9.99 2.19
N THR A 521 -24.90 -9.62 1.87
CA THR A 521 -25.90 -10.58 1.40
C THR A 521 -25.41 -11.28 0.13
N MET A 522 -24.81 -10.52 -0.79
CA MET A 522 -24.19 -11.10 -1.99
C MET A 522 -23.01 -12.03 -1.66
N LEU A 523 -22.12 -11.61 -0.75
CA LEU A 523 -20.99 -12.40 -0.31
C LEU A 523 -21.43 -13.73 0.32
N ASN A 524 -22.46 -13.71 1.17
CA ASN A 524 -23.03 -14.89 1.80
C ASN A 524 -23.62 -15.88 0.78
N ALA A 525 -24.34 -15.38 -0.23
CA ALA A 525 -24.89 -16.21 -1.29
C ALA A 525 -23.80 -16.90 -2.12
N ILE A 526 -22.78 -16.14 -2.54
CA ILE A 526 -21.64 -16.69 -3.29
C ILE A 526 -20.87 -17.70 -2.44
N ARG A 527 -20.60 -17.38 -1.16
CA ARG A 527 -19.92 -18.29 -0.23
C ARG A 527 -20.64 -19.63 -0.13
N LYS A 528 -21.97 -19.62 0.06
CA LYS A 528 -22.78 -20.83 0.17
C LYS A 528 -22.71 -21.67 -1.10
N TYR A 529 -22.77 -21.03 -2.27
CA TYR A 529 -22.63 -21.72 -3.57
C TYR A 529 -21.24 -22.35 -3.71
N VAL A 530 -20.18 -21.60 -3.43
CA VAL A 530 -18.79 -22.08 -3.49
C VAL A 530 -18.57 -23.27 -2.56
N GLU A 531 -19.06 -23.20 -1.32
CA GLU A 531 -18.95 -24.28 -0.35
C GLU A 531 -19.67 -25.55 -0.83
N SER A 532 -20.87 -25.40 -1.40
CA SER A 532 -21.71 -26.53 -1.84
C SER A 532 -21.16 -27.23 -3.08
N TYR A 533 -20.51 -26.49 -3.98
CA TYR A 533 -20.08 -27.00 -5.29
C TYR A 533 -18.56 -27.05 -5.48
N ALA A 534 -17.77 -26.93 -4.41
CA ALA A 534 -16.30 -26.96 -4.48
C ALA A 534 -15.73 -28.20 -5.17
N TYR A 535 -16.43 -29.34 -5.12
CA TYR A 535 -16.04 -30.60 -5.77
C TYR A 535 -16.06 -30.54 -7.31
N VAL A 536 -16.69 -29.53 -7.91
CA VAL A 536 -16.72 -29.27 -9.35
C VAL A 536 -15.38 -28.71 -9.85
N HIS A 537 -14.61 -28.07 -8.97
CA HIS A 537 -13.30 -27.54 -9.31
C HIS A 537 -12.39 -28.63 -9.93
N PRO A 538 -11.66 -28.37 -11.04
CA PRO A 538 -11.37 -27.07 -11.66
C PRO A 538 -12.07 -26.85 -13.00
N ARG A 539 -13.40 -26.96 -13.05
CA ARG A 539 -14.15 -26.65 -14.27
C ARG A 539 -14.47 -25.18 -14.45
N ASP A 540 -14.63 -24.78 -15.71
CA ASP A 540 -14.88 -23.38 -16.10
C ASP A 540 -16.18 -22.83 -15.51
N GLU A 541 -17.21 -23.66 -15.33
CA GLU A 541 -18.49 -23.23 -14.76
C GLU A 541 -18.35 -22.79 -13.29
N PHE A 542 -17.44 -23.40 -12.52
CA PHE A 542 -17.20 -23.04 -11.12
C PHE A 542 -16.33 -21.78 -10.98
N ASN A 543 -15.49 -21.49 -11.97
CA ASN A 543 -14.58 -20.33 -11.93
C ASN A 543 -15.31 -18.99 -11.88
N LEU A 544 -16.47 -18.89 -12.52
CA LEU A 544 -17.28 -17.68 -12.48
C LEU A 544 -17.68 -17.35 -11.03
N ALA A 545 -17.97 -18.37 -10.22
CA ALA A 545 -18.24 -18.23 -8.80
C ALA A 545 -17.01 -17.78 -8.00
N LEU A 546 -15.84 -18.37 -8.25
CA LEU A 546 -14.60 -17.94 -7.59
C LEU A 546 -14.23 -16.49 -7.95
N LYS A 547 -14.36 -16.11 -9.21
CA LYS A 547 -14.13 -14.74 -9.67
C LYS A 547 -15.11 -13.75 -9.03
N ALA A 548 -16.40 -14.10 -8.97
CA ALA A 548 -17.39 -13.29 -8.29
C ALA A 548 -17.10 -13.18 -6.79
N HIS A 549 -16.66 -14.26 -6.15
CA HIS A 549 -16.30 -14.26 -4.74
C HIS A 549 -15.15 -13.29 -4.46
N GLN A 550 -14.07 -13.37 -5.26
CA GLN A 550 -12.92 -12.49 -5.19
C GLN A 550 -13.30 -11.01 -5.32
N GLN A 551 -14.13 -10.68 -6.31
CA GLN A 551 -14.58 -9.30 -6.56
C GLN A 551 -15.45 -8.76 -5.41
N ASN A 552 -16.34 -9.58 -4.85
CA ASN A 552 -17.17 -9.18 -3.72
C ASN A 552 -16.38 -9.06 -2.41
N LEU A 553 -15.38 -9.92 -2.17
CA LEU A 553 -14.46 -9.78 -1.05
C LEU A 553 -13.72 -8.43 -1.09
N LEU A 554 -13.18 -8.07 -2.27
CA LEU A 554 -12.54 -6.77 -2.48
C LEU A 554 -13.52 -5.62 -2.22
N ARG A 555 -14.75 -5.68 -2.76
CA ARG A 555 -15.76 -4.64 -2.57
C ARG A 555 -16.13 -4.44 -1.10
N CYS A 556 -16.36 -5.54 -0.36
CA CYS A 556 -16.70 -5.48 1.07
C CYS A 556 -15.56 -4.87 1.88
N PHE A 557 -14.32 -5.31 1.64
CA PHE A 557 -13.15 -4.82 2.37
C PHE A 557 -12.87 -3.34 2.11
N MET A 558 -12.89 -2.89 0.85
CA MET A 558 -12.67 -1.47 0.54
C MET A 558 -13.75 -0.58 1.15
N ALA A 559 -14.99 -1.07 1.21
CA ALA A 559 -16.06 -0.35 1.86
C ALA A 559 -15.91 -0.31 3.40
N GLU A 560 -15.42 -1.39 4.03
CA GLU A 560 -15.14 -1.44 5.47
C GLU A 560 -14.06 -0.41 5.84
N LEU A 561 -12.94 -0.42 5.12
CA LEU A 561 -11.86 0.54 5.32
C LEU A 561 -12.32 1.99 5.12
N ALA A 562 -13.13 2.25 4.09
CA ALA A 562 -13.70 3.58 3.88
C ALA A 562 -14.59 4.02 5.05
N ALA A 563 -15.34 3.09 5.67
CA ALA A 563 -16.17 3.36 6.83
C ALA A 563 -15.32 3.61 8.10
N GLU A 564 -14.28 2.80 8.33
CA GLU A 564 -13.34 2.98 9.45
C GLU A 564 -12.59 4.31 9.36
N GLN A 565 -12.14 4.69 8.16
CA GLN A 565 -11.47 5.95 7.91
C GLN A 565 -12.39 7.14 8.21
N ARG A 566 -13.67 7.07 7.79
CA ARG A 566 -14.68 8.07 8.14
C ARG A 566 -14.86 8.15 9.65
N ALA A 567 -15.05 7.01 10.32
CA ALA A 567 -15.25 6.96 11.78
C ALA A 567 -14.07 7.55 12.56
N THR A 568 -12.84 7.32 12.09
CA THR A 568 -11.62 7.88 12.71
C THR A 568 -11.61 9.41 12.65
N VAL A 569 -12.01 9.99 11.51
CA VAL A 569 -12.13 11.45 11.35
C VAL A 569 -13.18 12.02 12.29
N VAL A 570 -14.36 11.39 12.36
CA VAL A 570 -15.47 11.86 13.20
C VAL A 570 -15.09 11.84 14.69
N LYS A 571 -14.38 10.80 15.15
CA LYS A 571 -13.90 10.68 16.54
C LYS A 571 -12.89 11.74 16.94
N GLY A 572 -12.15 12.34 16.00
CA GLY A 572 -11.23 13.44 16.29
C GLY A 572 -11.90 14.82 16.39
N LEU A 573 -13.19 14.92 16.06
CA LEU A 573 -13.96 16.17 15.97
C LEU A 573 -15.06 16.29 17.03
N LEU A 574 -15.46 15.17 17.63
CA LEU A 574 -16.34 15.05 18.78
C LEU A 574 -15.50 14.79 20.02
#